data_AF-V5Z5C7-F1
#
_entry.id   AF-V5Z5C7-F1
#
_cell.length_a   1.000
_cell.length_b   1.000
_cell.length_c   1.000
_cell.angle_alpha   90.00
_cell.angle_beta   90.00
_cell.angle_gamma   90.00
#
_symmetry.space_group_name_H-M   'P 1'
#
loop_
_entity.id
_entity.type
_entity.pdbx_description
1 polymer ?
#
loop_
_entity_poly.entity_id
_entity_poly.type
_entity_poly.pdbx_seq_one_letter_code
_entity_poly.pdbx_strand_id
1 'polypeptide(L)'
;MSQAIEALPKLIKLSSDNTVPDDTFSVTLQDQNFNNLVSSKFNEISETNLEFKNVINTLHQSPEFTSDPNKLLMLQYYIGEYTNYVSLISTLARKGVSTIETLVKSQ
;
A
#
# COMPACT_ATOMS: atom_id res chain seq x y z
N MET A 1 -16.77 10.82 11.48
CA MET A 1 -15.42 11.32 11.79
C MET A 1 -14.56 10.32 12.58
N SER A 2 -15.11 9.32 13.27
CA SER A 2 -14.31 8.39 14.10
C SER A 2 -13.62 7.24 13.34
N GLN A 3 -14.10 6.84 12.15
CA GLN A 3 -13.53 5.70 11.40
C GLN A 3 -12.16 6.00 10.77
N ALA A 4 -11.87 7.26 10.43
CA ALA A 4 -10.59 7.65 9.82
C ALA A 4 -9.41 7.56 10.80
N ILE A 5 -9.68 7.65 12.11
CA ILE A 5 -8.64 7.64 13.15
C ILE A 5 -8.22 6.20 13.49
N GLU A 6 -9.10 5.20 13.29
CA GLU A 6 -8.78 3.78 13.50
C GLU A 6 -7.90 3.17 12.40
N ALA A 7 -7.86 3.76 11.20
CA ALA A 7 -6.98 3.31 10.12
C ALA A 7 -5.51 3.70 10.32
N LEU A 8 -5.25 4.78 11.06
CA LEU A 8 -3.89 5.30 11.33
C LEU A 8 -2.99 4.33 12.11
N PRO A 9 -3.43 3.67 13.20
CA PRO A 9 -2.60 2.68 13.89
C PRO A 9 -2.35 1.40 13.09
N LYS A 10 -3.19 1.07 12.10
CA LYS A 10 -2.95 -0.08 11.20
C LYS A 10 -1.81 0.17 10.22
N LEU A 11 -1.60 1.41 9.79
CA LEU A 11 -0.51 1.81 8.89
C LEU A 11 0.85 1.78 9.58
N ILE A 12 0.90 2.09 10.88
CA ILE A 12 2.14 2.10 11.68
C ILE A 12 2.62 0.69 12.04
N LYS A 13 1.71 -0.30 12.12
CA LYS A 13 2.04 -1.69 12.48
C LYS A 13 2.85 -2.44 11.41
N LEU A 14 2.97 -1.90 10.19
CA LEU A 14 3.86 -2.47 9.16
C LEU A 14 5.35 -2.24 9.44
N SER A 15 5.71 -1.46 10.46
CA SER A 15 7.10 -1.06 10.73
C SER A 15 7.78 -1.80 11.90
N SER A 16 7.07 -2.57 12.73
CA SER A 16 7.71 -3.26 13.87
C SER A 16 6.88 -4.44 14.37
N ASP A 17 7.38 -5.67 14.20
CA ASP A 17 7.97 -6.46 15.31
C ASP A 17 8.01 -7.98 14.98
N ASN A 18 9.14 -8.61 15.34
CA ASN A 18 9.39 -10.06 15.50
C ASN A 18 9.68 -10.93 14.25
N THR A 19 10.97 -10.94 13.87
CA THR A 19 11.64 -12.10 13.27
C THR A 19 11.69 -13.27 14.27
N VAL A 20 10.99 -14.36 13.97
CA VAL A 20 11.24 -15.69 14.56
C VAL A 20 11.69 -16.61 13.42
N PRO A 21 12.86 -17.28 13.51
CA PRO A 21 13.27 -18.25 12.52
C PRO A 21 12.71 -19.61 12.91
N ASP A 22 11.75 -20.14 12.16
CA ASP A 22 11.41 -21.56 12.24
C ASP A 22 11.67 -22.22 10.89
N ASP A 23 12.72 -23.03 10.90
CA ASP A 23 13.02 -24.10 9.97
C ASP A 23 11.78 -24.98 9.77
N THR A 24 11.23 -25.04 8.56
CA THR A 24 10.86 -26.28 7.84
C THR A 24 10.41 -25.91 6.42
N PHE A 25 11.31 -26.12 5.46
CA PHE A 25 11.02 -26.11 4.03
C PHE A 25 9.99 -27.20 3.69
N SER A 26 8.74 -26.81 3.43
CA SER A 26 7.71 -27.67 2.83
C SER A 26 7.15 -26.99 1.59
N VAL A 27 7.78 -27.27 0.45
CA VAL A 27 7.69 -26.51 -0.82
C VAL A 27 6.29 -26.59 -1.46
N THR A 28 5.43 -27.55 -1.12
CA THR A 28 4.11 -27.74 -1.74
C THR A 28 2.94 -27.10 -0.99
N LEU A 29 3.04 -26.87 0.32
CA LEU A 29 2.02 -26.12 1.10
C LEU A 29 2.28 -24.60 1.08
N GLN A 30 3.52 -24.19 0.82
CA GLN A 30 3.92 -22.79 0.71
C GLN A 30 3.30 -22.11 -0.51
N ASP A 31 3.13 -22.80 -1.64
CA ASP A 31 2.67 -22.20 -2.91
C ASP A 31 1.21 -21.74 -2.86
N GLN A 32 0.30 -22.55 -2.30
CA GLN A 32 -1.09 -22.12 -2.14
C GLN A 32 -1.22 -20.97 -1.14
N ASN A 33 -0.44 -21.02 -0.05
CA ASN A 33 -0.41 -19.97 0.95
C ASN A 33 0.18 -18.66 0.39
N PHE A 34 1.27 -18.75 -0.37
CA PHE A 34 1.90 -17.61 -1.01
C PHE A 34 1.03 -16.99 -2.10
N ASN A 35 0.41 -17.79 -2.97
CA ASN A 35 -0.51 -17.28 -3.98
C ASN A 35 -1.74 -16.60 -3.35
N ASN A 36 -2.28 -17.17 -2.27
CA ASN A 36 -3.35 -16.56 -1.50
C ASN A 36 -2.88 -15.26 -0.81
N LEU A 37 -1.68 -15.24 -0.25
CA LEU A 37 -1.07 -14.06 0.35
C LEU A 37 -0.90 -12.94 -0.68
N VAL A 38 -0.27 -13.23 -1.82
CA VAL A 38 -0.08 -12.27 -2.92
C VAL A 38 -1.42 -11.74 -3.40
N SER A 39 -2.40 -12.62 -3.62
CA SER A 39 -3.75 -12.20 -4.06
C SER A 39 -4.44 -11.33 -3.01
N SER A 40 -4.37 -11.70 -1.73
CA SER A 40 -4.95 -10.90 -0.64
C SER A 40 -4.28 -9.53 -0.52
N LYS A 41 -2.96 -9.47 -0.64
CA LYS A 41 -2.19 -8.22 -0.59
C LYS A 41 -2.44 -7.35 -1.80
N PHE A 42 -2.56 -7.93 -2.98
CA PHE A 42 -2.96 -7.20 -4.18
C PHE A 42 -4.35 -6.57 -4.02
N ASN A 43 -5.31 -7.33 -3.47
CA ASN A 43 -6.66 -6.83 -3.21
C ASN A 43 -6.66 -5.70 -2.18
N GLU A 44 -5.93 -5.87 -1.05
CA GLU A 44 -5.77 -4.86 0.00
C GLU A 44 -5.16 -3.56 -0.58
N ILE A 45 -4.10 -3.67 -1.38
CA ILE A 45 -3.46 -2.53 -2.04
C ILE A 45 -4.41 -1.84 -3.02
N SER A 46 -5.20 -2.62 -3.76
CA SER A 46 -6.14 -2.13 -4.76
C SER A 46 -7.31 -1.39 -4.11
N GLU A 47 -7.87 -1.93 -3.04
CA GLU A 47 -8.90 -1.31 -2.22
C GLU A 47 -8.39 0.00 -1.61
N THR A 48 -7.21 -0.04 -0.98
CA THR A 48 -6.56 1.17 -0.42
C THR A 48 -6.36 2.26 -1.47
N ASN A 49 -5.90 1.90 -2.67
CA ASN A 49 -5.74 2.86 -3.78
C ASN A 49 -7.09 3.45 -4.24
N LEU A 50 -8.16 2.67 -4.23
CA LEU A 50 -9.50 3.16 -4.53
C LEU A 50 -10.01 4.11 -3.43
N GLU A 51 -9.80 3.78 -2.16
CA GLU A 51 -10.15 4.63 -1.02
C GLU A 51 -9.44 5.98 -1.08
N PHE A 52 -8.12 6.00 -1.32
CA PHE A 52 -7.37 7.25 -1.48
C PHE A 52 -7.94 8.12 -2.60
N LYS A 53 -8.19 7.54 -3.77
CA LYS A 53 -8.77 8.28 -4.91
C LYS A 53 -10.16 8.82 -4.59
N ASN A 54 -11.00 8.02 -3.94
CA ASN A 54 -12.35 8.44 -3.56
C ASN A 54 -12.29 9.62 -2.60
N VAL A 55 -11.50 9.53 -1.54
CA VAL A 55 -11.32 10.62 -0.57
C VAL A 55 -10.81 11.89 -1.26
N ILE A 56 -9.74 11.79 -2.05
CA ILE A 56 -9.17 12.94 -2.76
C ILE A 56 -10.22 13.56 -3.71
N ASN A 57 -10.96 12.75 -4.46
CA ASN A 57 -11.99 13.24 -5.38
C ASN A 57 -13.14 13.94 -4.63
N THR A 58 -13.63 13.35 -3.54
CA THR A 58 -14.70 13.95 -2.72
C THR A 58 -14.25 15.28 -2.10
N LEU A 59 -13.02 15.33 -1.59
CA LEU A 59 -12.46 16.55 -1.00
C LEU A 59 -12.23 17.64 -2.06
N HIS A 60 -11.72 17.28 -3.24
CA HIS A 60 -11.50 18.21 -4.34
C HIS A 60 -12.81 18.78 -4.91
N GLN A 61 -13.88 17.98 -4.97
CA GLN A 61 -15.18 18.41 -5.46
C GLN A 61 -15.93 19.34 -4.50
N SER A 62 -15.52 19.43 -3.23
CA SER A 62 -16.14 20.29 -2.26
C SER A 62 -15.51 21.69 -2.26
N PRO A 63 -16.23 22.76 -2.64
CA PRO A 63 -15.71 24.12 -2.64
C PRO A 63 -15.25 24.58 -1.24
N GLU A 64 -15.80 23.97 -0.19
CA GLU A 64 -15.41 24.26 1.19
C GLU A 64 -13.99 23.79 1.54
N PHE A 65 -13.47 22.80 0.83
CA PHE A 65 -12.11 22.25 1.06
C PHE A 65 -11.05 22.94 0.20
N THR A 66 -11.44 23.55 -0.91
CA THR A 66 -10.53 24.30 -1.80
C THR A 66 -10.46 25.80 -1.48
N SER A 67 -11.45 26.33 -0.75
CA SER A 67 -11.52 27.77 -0.39
C SER A 67 -10.90 28.09 0.98
N ASP A 68 -10.68 27.09 1.84
CA ASP A 68 -10.05 27.26 3.16
C ASP A 68 -8.57 26.82 3.10
N PRO A 69 -7.60 27.70 3.37
CA PRO A 69 -6.17 27.37 3.34
C PRO A 69 -5.77 26.18 4.20
N ASN A 70 -6.43 25.98 5.36
CA ASN A 70 -6.10 24.87 6.26
C ASN A 70 -6.58 23.54 5.70
N LYS A 71 -7.77 23.53 5.10
CA LYS A 71 -8.34 22.34 4.45
C LYS A 71 -7.62 22.02 3.13
N LEU A 72 -7.16 23.04 2.42
CA LEU A 72 -6.33 22.87 1.23
C LEU A 72 -4.96 22.26 1.56
N LEU A 73 -4.33 22.70 2.66
CA LEU A 73 -3.09 22.08 3.15
C LEU A 73 -3.30 20.60 3.51
N MET A 74 -4.43 20.27 4.13
CA MET A 74 -4.79 18.89 4.44
C MET A 74 -4.99 18.05 3.17
N LEU A 75 -5.64 18.61 2.14
CA LEU A 75 -5.78 17.96 0.84
C LEU A 75 -4.41 17.71 0.18
N GLN A 76 -3.52 18.71 0.21
CA GLN A 76 -2.16 18.59 -0.32
C GLN A 76 -1.37 17.48 0.40
N TYR A 77 -1.51 17.37 1.73
CA TYR A 77 -0.92 16.29 2.49
C TYR A 77 -1.42 14.92 2.02
N TYR A 78 -2.73 14.74 1.86
CA TYR A 78 -3.29 13.47 1.37
C TYR A 78 -2.83 13.10 -0.05
N ILE A 79 -2.71 14.09 -0.95
CA ILE A 79 -2.17 13.88 -2.30
C ILE A 79 -0.69 13.45 -2.22
N GLY A 80 0.09 14.05 -1.32
CA GLY A 80 1.48 13.69 -1.08
C GLY A 80 1.64 12.25 -0.60
N GLU A 81 0.88 11.87 0.42
CA GLU A 81 0.90 10.50 0.96
C GLU A 81 0.49 9.47 -0.09
N TYR A 82 -0.58 9.74 -0.86
CA TYR A 82 -1.00 8.89 -1.96
C TYR A 82 0.10 8.72 -3.02
N THR A 83 0.74 9.82 -3.41
CA THR A 83 1.83 9.82 -4.40
C THR A 83 3.01 8.99 -3.92
N ASN A 84 3.41 9.15 -2.66
CA ASN A 84 4.48 8.38 -2.04
C ASN A 84 4.15 6.89 -2.03
N TYR A 85 2.94 6.54 -1.59
CA TYR A 85 2.45 5.16 -1.52
C TYR A 85 2.50 4.45 -2.88
N VAL A 86 1.90 5.05 -3.91
CA VAL A 86 1.88 4.47 -5.27
C VAL A 86 3.29 4.37 -5.86
N SER A 87 4.13 5.38 -5.62
CA SER A 87 5.52 5.40 -6.10
C SER A 87 6.36 4.28 -5.47
N LEU A 88 6.21 4.04 -4.16
CA LEU A 88 6.90 2.98 -3.45
C LEU A 88 6.52 1.61 -4.01
N ILE A 89 5.22 1.34 -4.10
CA ILE A 89 4.71 0.05 -4.60
C ILE A 89 5.16 -0.20 -6.04
N SER A 90 5.04 0.81 -6.91
CA SER A 90 5.46 0.71 -8.30
C SER A 90 6.97 0.44 -8.43
N THR A 91 7.77 1.10 -7.61
CA THR A 91 9.23 0.92 -7.59
C THR A 91 9.61 -0.48 -7.11
N LEU A 92 8.98 -0.95 -6.04
CA LEU A 92 9.24 -2.27 -5.48
C LEU A 92 8.85 -3.36 -6.47
N ALA A 93 7.65 -3.28 -7.06
CA ALA A 93 7.19 -4.22 -8.07
C ALA A 93 8.14 -4.28 -9.27
N ARG A 94 8.55 -3.10 -9.79
CA ARG A 94 9.48 -3.01 -10.92
C ARG A 94 10.83 -3.66 -10.60
N LYS A 95 11.44 -3.32 -9.46
CA LYS A 95 12.73 -3.88 -9.05
C LYS A 95 12.64 -5.39 -8.79
N GLY A 96 11.53 -5.85 -8.19
CA GLY A 96 11.27 -7.27 -7.96
C GLY A 96 11.25 -8.06 -9.27
N VAL A 97 10.43 -7.64 -10.23
CA VAL A 97 10.34 -8.27 -11.55
C VAL A 97 11.69 -8.23 -12.28
N SER A 98 12.38 -7.09 -12.33
CA SER A 98 13.69 -6.99 -12.98
C SER A 98 14.75 -7.90 -12.36
N THR A 99 14.69 -8.13 -11.05
CA THR A 99 15.61 -9.06 -10.38
C THR A 99 15.34 -10.50 -10.81
N ILE A 100 14.06 -10.91 -10.84
CA ILE A 100 13.66 -12.24 -11.32
C ILE A 100 14.06 -12.44 -12.77
N GLU A 101 13.80 -11.46 -13.64
CA GLU A 101 14.19 -11.50 -15.05
C GLU A 101 15.71 -11.66 -15.23
N THR A 102 16.51 -10.99 -14.40
CA THR A 102 17.97 -11.08 -14.42
C THR A 102 18.43 -12.49 -14.04
N LEU A 103 17.86 -13.06 -12.98
CA LEU A 103 18.19 -14.42 -12.53
C LEU A 103 17.81 -15.48 -13.58
N VAL A 104 16.62 -15.36 -14.18
CA VAL A 104 16.14 -16.28 -15.23
C VAL A 104 17.04 -16.24 -16.48
N LYS A 105 17.51 -15.06 -16.90
CA LYS A 105 18.40 -14.91 -18.06
C LYS A 105 19.85 -15.36 -17.80
N SER A 106 20.24 -15.50 -16.53
CA SER A 106 21.59 -15.92 -16.14
C SER A 106 21.76 -17.44 -16.07
N GLN A 107 20.67 -18.20 -16.19
CA GLN A 107 20.67 -19.67 -16.36
C GLN A 107 20.92 -20.04 -17.82
#